data_AF-Q8GXW2-F1
#
_entry.id   AF-Q8GXW2-F1
#
_cell.length_a   1.000
_cell.length_b   1.000
_cell.length_c   1.000
_cell.angle_alpha   90.00
_cell.angle_beta   90.00
_cell.angle_gamma   90.00
#
_symmetry.space_group_name_H-M   'P 1'
#
loop_
_entity.id
_entity.type
_entity.pdbx_description
1 polymer ?
#
loop_
_entity_poly.entity_id
_entity_poly.type
_entity_poly.pdbx_seq_one_letter_code
_entity_poly.pdbx_strand_id
1 'polypeptide(L)' 'MKNDGKVMDLVRTFVPPSKAGLGLASHLCVAAFEHASEHSFSIIPTCSYVSETFLHRNPTWQRLVHSEDDSKNLKSSI' A
#
# COMPACT_ATOMS: atom_id res chain seq x y z
N MET A 1 -1.25 13.58 5.81
CA MET A 1 -1.35 14.04 4.41
C MET A 1 -2.77 13.75 3.99
N LYS A 2 -3.55 14.75 3.57
CA LYS A 2 -4.93 14.51 3.08
C LYS A 2 -4.82 14.06 1.63
N ASN A 3 -4.93 12.76 1.37
CA ASN A 3 -5.04 12.25 0.02
C ASN A 3 -6.45 12.57 -0.48
N ASP A 4 -6.61 13.06 -1.72
CA ASP A 4 -7.86 13.57 -2.31
C ASP A 4 -8.94 12.47 -2.54
N GLY A 5 -9.12 11.55 -1.59
CA GLY A 5 -9.98 10.37 -1.73
C GLY A 5 -9.43 9.30 -2.66
N LYS A 6 -8.20 9.46 -3.19
CA LYS A 6 -7.57 8.48 -4.08
C LYS A 6 -6.99 7.32 -3.27
N VAL A 7 -7.52 6.12 -3.51
CA VAL A 7 -7.13 4.89 -2.83
C VAL A 7 -6.67 3.85 -3.85
N MET A 8 -5.55 3.19 -3.57
CA MET A 8 -5.02 2.09 -4.37
C MET A 8 -5.01 0.82 -3.52
N ASP A 9 -5.74 -0.21 -3.96
CA ASP A 9 -5.77 -1.52 -3.28
C ASP A 9 -4.71 -2.45 -3.86
N LEU A 10 -3.78 -2.90 -3.01
CA LEU A 10 -2.77 -3.88 -3.37
C LEU A 10 -3.29 -5.28 -3.07
N VAL A 11 -4.09 -5.82 -4.00
CA VAL A 11 -4.83 -7.07 -3.83
C VAL A 11 -3.97 -8.33 -3.87
N ARG A 12 -2.91 -8.36 -4.67
CA ARG A 12 -2.05 -9.54 -4.83
C ARG A 12 -0.67 -9.17 -5.37
N THR A 13 0.37 -9.68 -4.70
CA THR A 13 1.74 -9.75 -5.23
C THR A 13 2.00 -11.18 -5.70
N PHE A 14 2.40 -11.35 -6.97
CA PHE A 14 2.73 -12.66 -7.53
C PHE A 14 4.17 -12.70 -8.02
N VAL A 15 4.91 -13.72 -7.58
CA VAL A 15 6.25 -14.04 -8.09
C VAL A 15 6.23 -15.51 -8.47
N PRO A 16 6.61 -15.87 -9.71
CA PRO A 16 6.65 -17.27 -10.11
C PRO A 16 7.68 -18.04 -9.27
N PRO A 17 7.46 -19.33 -8.96
CA PRO A 17 8.39 -20.12 -8.14
C PRO A 17 9.83 -20.14 -8.66
N SER A 18 10.01 -20.12 -9.98
CA SER A 18 11.32 -20.06 -10.65
C SER A 18 12.12 -18.77 -10.36
N LYS A 19 11.48 -17.76 -9.76
CA LYS A 19 12.07 -16.47 -9.37
C LYS A 19 11.93 -16.19 -7.87
N ALA A 20 11.51 -17.18 -7.07
CA ALA A 20 11.46 -17.07 -5.62
C ALA A 20 12.87 -16.85 -5.03
N GLY A 21 12.94 -16.27 -3.83
CA GLY A 21 14.21 -16.01 -3.14
C GLY A 21 15.02 -14.82 -3.65
N LEU A 22 14.62 -14.18 -4.76
CA LEU A 22 15.31 -13.03 -5.34
C LEU A 22 14.83 -11.66 -4.82
N GLY A 23 13.92 -11.65 -3.85
CA GLY A 23 13.36 -10.40 -3.30
C GLY A 23 12.42 -9.63 -4.24
N LEU A 24 11.97 -10.23 -5.35
CA LEU A 24 11.11 -9.54 -6.35
C LEU A 24 9.78 -9.06 -5.77
N ALA A 25 9.17 -9.81 -4.84
CA ALA A 25 7.92 -9.39 -4.20
C ALA A 25 8.10 -8.06 -3.45
N SER A 26 9.25 -7.85 -2.81
CA SER A 26 9.57 -6.59 -2.14
C SER A 26 9.77 -5.44 -3.13
N HIS A 27 10.43 -5.69 -4.27
CA HIS A 27 10.63 -4.67 -5.30
C HIS A 27 9.30 -4.24 -5.94
N LEU A 28 8.40 -5.19 -6.19
CA LEU A 28 7.04 -4.89 -6.67
C LEU A 28 6.30 -3.99 -5.67
N CYS A 29 6.38 -4.30 -4.37
CA CYS A 29 5.76 -3.46 -3.34
C CYS A 29 6.39 -2.06 -3.28
N VAL A 30 7.72 -1.94 -3.30
CA VAL A 30 8.39 -0.62 -3.32
C VAL A 30 7.89 0.23 -4.49
N ALA A 31 7.90 -0.31 -5.70
CA ALA A 31 7.43 0.42 -6.88
C ALA A 31 5.97 0.86 -6.75
N ALA A 32 5.10 0.01 -6.19
CA ALA A 32 3.71 0.38 -5.94
C ALA A 32 3.57 1.50 -4.89
N PHE A 33 4.31 1.42 -3.79
CA PHE A 33 4.28 2.44 -2.74
C PHE A 33 4.90 3.77 -3.18
N GLU A 34 5.95 3.74 -3.99
CA GLU A 34 6.52 4.94 -4.64
C GLU A 34 5.49 5.59 -5.55
N HIS A 35 4.85 4.81 -6.43
CA HIS A 35 3.78 5.30 -7.29
C HIS A 35 2.65 5.96 -6.47
N ALA A 36 2.25 5.31 -5.38
CA ALA A 36 1.23 5.86 -4.47
C ALA A 36 1.67 7.20 -3.85
N SER A 37 2.92 7.27 -3.39
CA SER A 37 3.48 8.47 -2.79
C SER A 37 3.54 9.63 -3.78
N GLU A 38 3.97 9.39 -5.02
CA GLU A 38 4.10 10.41 -6.06
C GLU A 38 2.76 10.99 -6.50
N HIS A 39 1.71 10.15 -6.52
CA HIS A 39 0.38 10.52 -7.01
C HIS A 39 -0.61 10.79 -5.87
N SER A 40 -0.14 10.85 -4.62
CA SER A 40 -0.95 11.09 -3.43
C SER A 40 -2.10 10.07 -3.25
N PHE A 41 -1.83 8.79 -3.52
CA PHE A 41 -2.73 7.69 -3.18
C PHE A 41 -2.51 7.23 -1.74
N SER A 42 -3.59 6.84 -1.07
CA SER A 42 -3.53 5.99 0.12
C SER A 42 -3.65 4.52 -0.29
N ILE A 43 -3.07 3.61 0.49
CA ILE A 43 -2.99 2.19 0.14
C ILE A 43 -3.88 1.36 1.04
N ILE A 44 -4.69 0.49 0.45
CA ILE A 44 -5.31 -0.64 1.15
C ILE A 44 -4.43 -1.88 0.91
N PRO A 45 -3.81 -2.47 1.96
CA PRO A 45 -2.91 -3.60 1.80
C PRO A 45 -3.67 -4.94 1.90
N THR A 46 -4.62 -5.20 1.00
CA THR A 46 -5.43 -6.45 1.03
C THR A 46 -4.58 -7.71 0.90
N CYS A 47 -3.48 -7.67 0.14
CA CYS A 47 -2.55 -8.80 0.01
C CYS A 47 -1.83 -9.08 1.34
N SER A 48 -1.93 -10.31 1.86
CA SER A 48 -1.26 -10.74 3.10
C SER A 48 0.26 -10.54 3.06
N TYR A 49 0.91 -10.73 1.92
CA TYR A 49 2.34 -10.43 1.80
C TYR A 49 2.62 -8.95 2.05
N VAL A 50 1.76 -8.04 1.57
CA VAL A 50 1.93 -6.60 1.76
C VAL A 50 1.69 -6.24 3.22
N SER A 51 0.55 -6.63 3.78
CA SER A 51 0.15 -6.28 5.15
C SER A 51 1.02 -6.95 6.22
N GLU A 52 1.27 -8.25 6.11
CA GLU A 52 1.89 -9.04 7.18
C GLU A 52 3.41 -9.20 7.00
N THR A 53 3.97 -8.96 5.81
CA THR A 53 5.42 -9.14 5.59
C THR A 53 6.11 -7.85 5.18
N PHE A 54 5.64 -7.20 4.12
CA PHE A 54 6.32 -6.03 3.56
C PHE A 54 6.29 -4.84 4.52
N LEU A 55 5.12 -4.49 5.08
CA LEU A 55 4.98 -3.35 5.99
C LEU A 55 5.73 -3.57 7.32
N HIS A 56 5.74 -4.78 7.88
CA HIS A 56 6.53 -5.09 9.08
C HIS A 56 8.03 -4.91 8.86
N ARG A 57 8.54 -5.26 7.67
CA ARG A 57 9.96 -5.09 7.32
C ARG A 57 10.31 -3.66 6.92
N ASN A 58 9.33 -2.87 6.50
CA ASN A 58 9.52 -1.52 5.97
C ASN A 58 8.51 -0.55 6.62
N PRO A 59 8.64 -0.26 7.92
CA PRO A 59 7.64 0.49 8.69
C PRO A 59 7.45 1.94 8.22
N THR A 60 8.41 2.52 7.50
CA THR A 60 8.31 3.86 6.92
C THR A 60 7.14 4.00 5.93
N TRP A 61 6.75 2.90 5.28
CA TRP A 61 5.64 2.87 4.33
C TRP A 61 4.26 2.91 4.98
N GLN A 62 4.16 2.68 6.30
CA GLN A 62 2.89 2.74 7.04
C GLN A 62 2.17 4.10 6.89
N ARG A 63 2.93 5.18 6.64
CA ARG A 63 2.37 6.52 6.42
C ARG A 63 1.40 6.63 5.23
N LEU A 64 1.50 5.70 4.26
CA LEU A 64 0.64 5.68 3.07
C LEU A 64 -0.57 4.77 3.25
N VAL A 65 -0.62 3.96 4.31
CA VAL A 65 -1.73 3.02 4.53
C VAL A 65 -2.99 3.81 4.88
N HIS A 66 -4.09 3.48 4.20
CA HIS A 66 -5.38 4.08 4.42
C HIS A 66 -5.87 3.74 5.83
N SER A 67 -6.04 4.74 6.69
CA SER A 67 -6.71 4.57 7.98
C SER A 67 -8.22 4.78 7.79
N GLU A 68 -9.03 3.92 8.41
CA GLU A 68 -10.50 4.03 8.33
C GLU A 68 -11.05 5.36 8.90
N ASP A 69 -10.22 6.13 9.62
CA ASP A 69 -10.59 7.41 10.22
C ASP A 69 -10.64 8.59 9.21
N ASP A 70 -10.03 8.47 8.03
CA ASP A 70 -10.11 9.52 7.01
C ASP A 70 -11.49 9.58 6.33
N SER A 71 -12.24 8.46 6.31
CA SER A 71 -13.56 8.38 5.68
C SER A 71 -14.65 9.15 6.44
N LYS A 72 -14.45 9.42 7.74
CA LYS A 72 -15.40 10.18 8.56
C LYS A 72 -15.36 11.68 8.29
N ASN A 73 -14.23 12.20 7.79
CA ASN A 73 -14.10 13.64 7.48
C ASN A 73 -14.76 14.02 6.14
N LEU A 74 -14.92 13.09 5.20
CA LEU A 74 -15.58 13.37 3.92
C LEU A 74 -17.12 13.45 4.06
N LYS A 75 -17.71 12.75 5.04
CA LYS A 75 -19.17 12.76 5.26
C LYS A 75 -19.69 13.94 6.08
N SER A 76 -18.83 14.73 6.71
CA SER A 76 -19.23 15.92 7.49
C SER A 76 -19.21 17.23 6.70
N SER A 77 -19.00 17.19 5.39
CA SER A 77 -18.97 18.38 4.51
C SER A 77 -20.06 18.39 3.43
N ILE A 78 -21.11 17.57 3.60
CA ILE A 78 -22.33 17.59 2.77
C ILE A 78 -23.51 17.97 3.66
#